data_AF-A0A8H8A2K6-F1
#
_entry.id   AF-A0A8H8A2K6-F1
#
_cell.length_a   1.000
_cell.length_b   1.000
_cell.length_c   1.000
_cell.angle_alpha   90.00
_cell.angle_beta   90.00
_cell.angle_gamma   90.00
#
_symmetry.space_group_name_H-M   'P 1'
#
loop_
_entity.id
_entity.type
_entity.pdbx_description
1 polymer ?
#
loop_
_entity_poly.entity_id
_entity_poly.type
_entity_poly.pdbx_seq_one_letter_code
_entity_poly.pdbx_strand_id
1 'polypeptide(L)'
;MALSKKNNETIAVSSASSIDLLAELSRVRDKFEQKKSSKLNKPGSSYEDKKKAQTKSNIGVEFRSAKDKLDQQTNVLELKIEASKTALKRKAIQYEMMRRGGYDINIKGTIAENLLVDFDRKWVEQEFAIDSSPESNETDEENNPWVEYIDEFGRTRTVRKVDLPRDITPEQETIPENIIYGDFIQTFNLDQERIQKILEEPEESLEAFYDSKKEIRTKGVGFYQFSEDVQKRKKQREALEEEHRLTELMKQNLEQAYDKRKRKLDERKKKIEKKRYKNIGEQWLNNTINSNT
;
A
#
# COMPACT_ATOMS: atom_id res chain seq x y z
N MET A 1 -84.85 -29.40 -18.26
CA MET A 1 -84.25 -30.32 -17.26
C MET A 1 -83.56 -31.45 -17.98
N ALA A 2 -82.22 -31.48 -18.00
CA ALA A 2 -81.43 -32.69 -18.25
C ALA A 2 -79.99 -32.41 -17.79
N LEU A 3 -79.68 -32.79 -16.55
CA LEU A 3 -78.33 -32.75 -15.99
C LEU A 3 -77.53 -33.94 -16.55
N SER A 4 -76.41 -33.62 -17.20
CA SER A 4 -75.43 -34.59 -17.70
C SER A 4 -74.78 -35.35 -16.54
N LYS A 5 -74.96 -36.68 -16.51
CA LYS A 5 -74.34 -37.59 -15.55
C LYS A 5 -72.86 -37.75 -15.91
N LYS A 6 -71.96 -37.38 -15.00
CA LYS A 6 -70.52 -37.71 -15.11
C LYS A 6 -70.32 -39.19 -14.75
N ASN A 7 -69.66 -39.93 -15.63
CA ASN A 7 -69.24 -41.30 -15.40
C ASN A 7 -68.05 -41.31 -14.43
N ASN A 8 -68.16 -42.03 -13.31
CA ASN A 8 -67.04 -42.33 -12.42
C ASN A 8 -66.34 -43.59 -12.92
N GLU A 9 -65.30 -43.42 -13.73
CA GLU A 9 -64.43 -44.54 -14.12
C GLU A 9 -63.50 -44.89 -12.95
N THR A 10 -63.54 -46.14 -12.50
CA THR A 10 -62.63 -46.67 -11.49
C THR A 10 -61.28 -46.96 -12.13
N ILE A 11 -60.22 -46.36 -11.58
CA ILE A 11 -58.85 -46.56 -12.06
C ILE A 11 -58.37 -47.92 -11.54
N ALA A 12 -58.23 -48.91 -12.43
CA ALA A 12 -57.63 -50.20 -12.09
C ALA A 12 -56.10 -50.02 -11.95
N VAL A 13 -55.64 -49.85 -10.72
CA VAL A 13 -54.20 -49.82 -10.41
C VAL A 13 -53.67 -51.26 -10.48
N SER A 14 -52.62 -51.48 -11.28
CA SER A 14 -51.97 -52.79 -11.41
C SER A 14 -51.38 -53.24 -10.07
N SER A 15 -51.66 -54.48 -9.66
CA SER A 15 -51.17 -55.08 -8.41
C SER A 15 -49.64 -55.16 -8.35
N ALA A 16 -48.96 -55.22 -9.48
CA ALA A 16 -47.50 -55.21 -9.54
C ALA A 16 -46.92 -53.85 -9.10
N SER A 17 -47.55 -52.75 -9.50
CA SER A 17 -47.11 -51.39 -9.12
C SER A 17 -47.34 -51.06 -7.65
N SER A 18 -48.36 -51.64 -7.00
CA SER A 18 -48.56 -51.46 -5.56
C SER A 18 -47.54 -52.25 -4.73
N ILE A 19 -47.13 -53.43 -5.20
CA ILE A 19 -46.08 -54.24 -4.57
C ILE A 19 -44.72 -53.56 -4.71
N ASP A 20 -44.39 -53.00 -5.88
CA ASP A 20 -43.15 -52.25 -6.09
C ASP A 20 -43.07 -50.98 -5.23
N LEU A 21 -44.17 -50.24 -5.09
CA LEU A 21 -44.23 -49.07 -4.22
C LEU A 21 -44.09 -49.47 -2.74
N LEU A 22 -44.71 -50.58 -2.33
CA LEU A 22 -44.54 -51.13 -0.98
C LEU A 22 -43.08 -51.54 -0.72
N ALA A 23 -42.42 -52.12 -1.71
CA ALA A 23 -41.01 -52.51 -1.65
C ALA A 23 -40.06 -51.30 -1.62
N GLU A 24 -40.38 -50.21 -2.30
CA GLU A 24 -39.62 -48.96 -2.17
C GLU A 24 -39.81 -48.32 -0.80
N LEU A 25 -41.03 -48.29 -0.28
CA LEU A 25 -41.32 -47.75 1.05
C LEU A 25 -40.62 -48.55 2.17
N SER A 26 -40.57 -49.89 2.06
CA SER A 26 -39.84 -50.72 3.01
C SER A 26 -38.33 -50.45 2.96
N ARG A 27 -37.74 -50.34 1.76
CA ARG A 27 -36.33 -49.97 1.58
C ARG A 27 -35.99 -48.59 2.16
N VAL A 28 -36.88 -47.61 2.00
CA VAL A 28 -36.69 -46.26 2.58
C VAL A 28 -36.79 -46.31 4.11
N ARG A 29 -37.72 -47.10 4.64
CA ARG A 29 -37.87 -47.31 6.08
C ARG A 29 -36.63 -47.98 6.69
N ASP A 30 -36.11 -49.04 6.08
CA ASP A 30 -34.92 -49.74 6.56
C ASP A 30 -33.68 -48.84 6.56
N LYS A 31 -33.50 -48.04 5.50
CA LYS A 31 -32.43 -47.03 5.43
C LYS A 31 -32.56 -45.98 6.55
N PHE A 32 -33.78 -45.61 6.93
CA PHE A 32 -34.01 -44.67 8.02
C PHE A 32 -33.70 -45.30 9.39
N GLU A 33 -34.12 -46.55 9.63
CA GLU A 33 -33.84 -47.27 10.88
C GLU A 33 -32.33 -47.56 11.07
N GLN A 34 -31.60 -47.86 9.99
CA GLN A 34 -30.13 -47.95 10.02
C GLN A 34 -29.47 -46.61 10.37
N LYS A 35 -29.94 -45.50 9.78
CA LYS A 35 -29.43 -44.16 10.14
C LYS A 35 -29.76 -43.78 11.57
N LYS A 36 -30.95 -44.16 12.07
CA LYS A 36 -31.39 -43.90 13.44
C LYS A 36 -30.56 -44.69 14.47
N SER A 37 -30.34 -45.98 14.23
CA SER A 37 -29.49 -46.82 15.10
C SER A 37 -28.02 -46.38 15.08
N SER A 38 -27.48 -45.93 13.93
CA SER A 38 -26.13 -45.37 13.85
C SER A 38 -25.91 -44.09 14.68
N LYS A 39 -26.99 -43.33 14.97
CA LYS A 39 -26.95 -42.17 15.86
C LYS A 39 -27.02 -42.53 17.34
N LEU A 40 -27.68 -43.64 17.68
CA LEU A 40 -27.86 -44.09 19.07
C LEU A 40 -26.65 -44.89 19.59
N ASN A 41 -25.86 -45.51 18.72
CA ASN A 41 -24.67 -46.28 19.07
C ASN A 41 -23.36 -45.45 19.10
N LYS A 42 -23.44 -44.12 19.16
CA LYS A 42 -22.25 -43.29 19.46
C LYS A 42 -22.09 -43.21 20.98
N PRO A 43 -21.09 -43.85 21.60
CA PRO A 43 -20.78 -43.62 23.00
C PRO A 43 -20.48 -42.13 23.21
N GLY A 44 -20.83 -41.63 24.40
CA GLY A 44 -20.89 -40.22 24.75
C GLY A 44 -19.73 -39.38 24.20
N SER A 45 -20.10 -38.21 23.69
CA SER A 45 -19.21 -37.10 23.37
C SER A 45 -18.23 -36.88 24.53
N SER A 46 -16.98 -37.36 24.41
CA SER A 46 -15.88 -36.75 25.14
C SER A 46 -15.84 -35.29 24.73
N TYR A 47 -15.69 -34.40 25.69
CA TYR A 47 -15.44 -32.99 25.43
C TYR A 47 -14.20 -32.91 24.54
N GLU A 48 -14.40 -32.74 23.24
CA GLU A 48 -13.31 -32.56 22.28
C GLU A 48 -12.56 -31.32 22.74
N ASP A 49 -11.31 -31.52 23.18
CA ASP A 49 -10.34 -30.45 23.37
C ASP A 49 -10.43 -29.57 22.14
N LYS A 50 -10.94 -28.34 22.32
CA LYS A 50 -11.07 -27.37 21.25
C LYS A 50 -9.69 -27.24 20.62
N LYS A 51 -9.51 -27.80 19.43
CA LYS A 51 -8.27 -27.65 18.67
C LYS A 51 -8.00 -26.16 18.60
N LYS A 52 -6.94 -25.70 19.30
CA LYS A 52 -6.51 -24.30 19.25
C LYS A 52 -6.41 -23.95 17.79
N ALA A 53 -7.14 -22.93 17.36
CA ALA A 53 -7.11 -22.47 15.98
C ALA A 53 -5.65 -22.32 15.58
N GLN A 54 -5.17 -23.15 14.65
CA GLN A 54 -3.85 -22.97 14.07
C GLN A 54 -3.90 -21.61 13.38
N THR A 55 -3.36 -20.60 14.05
CA THR A 55 -3.01 -19.34 13.40
C THR A 55 -2.00 -19.73 12.34
N LYS A 56 -2.44 -19.71 11.07
CA LYS A 56 -1.53 -19.96 9.96
C LYS A 56 -0.42 -18.92 10.09
N SER A 57 0.79 -19.36 10.44
CA SER A 57 1.94 -18.47 10.53
C SER A 57 2.19 -17.87 9.16
N ASN A 58 2.70 -16.63 9.11
CA ASN A 58 3.04 -16.01 7.84
C ASN A 58 4.02 -16.91 7.07
N ILE A 59 3.79 -17.05 5.77
CA ILE A 59 4.64 -17.86 4.89
C ILE A 59 6.10 -17.43 5.04
N GLY A 60 6.99 -18.40 5.27
CA GLY A 60 8.43 -18.19 5.41
C GLY A 60 8.92 -17.72 6.79
N VAL A 61 8.06 -17.61 7.81
CA VAL A 61 8.50 -17.28 9.19
C VAL A 61 9.37 -18.38 9.76
N GLU A 62 9.04 -19.65 9.52
CA GLU A 62 9.84 -20.79 9.97
C GLU A 62 11.24 -20.78 9.34
N PHE A 63 11.34 -20.55 8.03
CA PHE A 63 12.63 -20.43 7.33
C PHE A 63 13.47 -19.26 7.87
N ARG A 64 12.87 -18.09 8.12
CA ARG A 64 13.58 -16.93 8.70
C ARG A 64 14.09 -17.26 10.10
N SER A 65 13.21 -17.77 10.96
CA SER A 65 13.60 -18.14 12.34
C SER A 65 14.67 -19.25 12.39
N ALA A 66 14.64 -20.22 11.47
CA ALA A 66 15.66 -21.25 11.38
C ALA A 66 17.01 -20.68 10.94
N LYS A 67 17.00 -19.75 9.98
CA LYS A 67 18.20 -19.03 9.54
C LYS A 67 18.77 -18.17 10.68
N ASP A 68 17.93 -17.44 11.40
CA ASP A 68 18.37 -16.60 12.52
C ASP A 68 18.97 -17.44 13.65
N LYS A 69 18.39 -18.61 13.96
CA LYS A 69 18.96 -19.57 14.91
C LYS A 69 20.30 -20.11 14.45
N LEU A 70 20.44 -20.44 13.16
CA LEU A 70 21.68 -20.92 12.59
C LEU A 70 22.77 -19.83 12.62
N ASP A 71 22.42 -18.59 12.27
CA ASP A 71 23.32 -17.43 12.34
C ASP A 71 23.72 -17.08 13.80
N GLN A 72 22.88 -17.39 14.80
CA GLN A 72 23.22 -17.25 16.22
C GLN A 72 24.10 -18.39 16.75
N GLN A 73 23.87 -19.63 16.28
CA GLN A 73 24.62 -20.82 16.69
C GLN A 73 26.00 -20.89 16.04
N THR A 74 26.10 -20.41 14.81
CA THR A 74 27.37 -20.28 14.10
C THR A 74 27.93 -18.89 14.41
N ASN A 75 29.23 -18.76 14.68
CA ASN A 75 29.90 -17.46 14.89
C ASN A 75 29.89 -16.57 13.62
N VAL A 76 28.96 -16.78 12.69
CA VAL A 76 28.73 -15.99 11.49
C VAL A 76 28.43 -14.53 11.85
N LEU A 77 27.79 -14.26 12.98
CA LEU A 77 27.63 -12.88 13.46
C LEU A 77 28.98 -12.24 13.80
N GLU A 78 29.88 -12.96 14.48
CA GLU A 78 31.22 -12.47 14.78
C GLU A 78 32.02 -12.24 13.49
N LEU A 79 31.97 -13.18 12.53
CA LEU A 79 32.61 -13.03 11.21
C LEU A 79 32.05 -11.82 10.42
N LYS A 80 30.73 -11.58 10.49
CA LYS A 80 30.09 -10.39 9.89
C LYS A 80 30.55 -9.10 10.59
N ILE A 81 30.66 -9.11 11.92
CA ILE A 81 31.15 -7.98 12.71
C ILE A 81 32.62 -7.71 12.39
N GLU A 82 33.45 -8.74 12.27
CA GLU A 82 34.85 -8.62 11.86
C GLU A 82 34.98 -8.07 10.46
N ALA A 83 34.23 -8.60 9.49
CA ALA A 83 34.20 -8.07 8.12
C ALA A 83 33.82 -6.58 8.13
N SER A 84 32.79 -6.19 8.88
CA SER A 84 32.39 -4.79 9.06
C SER A 84 33.50 -3.94 9.69
N LYS A 85 34.14 -4.42 10.77
CA LYS A 85 35.28 -3.75 11.42
C LYS A 85 36.45 -3.56 10.45
N THR A 86 36.79 -4.56 9.62
CA THR A 86 37.86 -4.41 8.63
C THR A 86 37.50 -3.39 7.54
N ALA A 87 36.24 -3.35 7.10
CA ALA A 87 35.76 -2.36 6.14
C ALA A 87 35.81 -0.93 6.72
N LEU A 88 35.40 -0.76 7.98
CA LEU A 88 35.48 0.52 8.70
C LEU A 88 36.94 0.96 8.88
N LYS A 89 37.85 0.05 9.24
CA LYS A 89 39.29 0.35 9.33
C LYS A 89 39.85 0.80 7.98
N ARG A 90 39.52 0.12 6.89
CA ARG A 90 39.95 0.53 5.53
C ARG A 90 39.45 1.94 5.18
N LYS A 91 38.19 2.23 5.48
CA LYS A 91 37.61 3.58 5.27
C LYS A 91 38.31 4.62 6.14
N ALA A 92 38.53 4.34 7.42
CA ALA A 92 39.21 5.26 8.33
C ALA A 92 40.63 5.60 7.83
N ILE A 93 41.40 4.59 7.41
CA ILE A 93 42.72 4.78 6.79
C ILE A 93 42.60 5.64 5.51
N GLN A 94 41.61 5.37 4.66
CA GLN A 94 41.37 6.16 3.45
C GLN A 94 41.04 7.62 3.77
N TYR A 95 40.18 7.88 4.76
CA TYR A 95 39.87 9.24 5.22
C TYR A 95 41.06 9.93 5.86
N GLU A 96 41.91 9.22 6.61
CA GLU A 96 43.13 9.78 7.20
C GLU A 96 44.15 10.14 6.13
N MET A 97 44.29 9.30 5.09
CA MET A 97 45.10 9.59 3.91
C MET A 97 44.58 10.83 3.14
N MET A 98 43.26 10.94 2.96
CA MET A 98 42.61 12.10 2.34
C MET A 98 42.78 13.37 3.18
N ARG A 99 42.69 13.25 4.52
CA ARG A 99 42.89 14.36 5.46
C ARG A 99 44.34 14.85 5.50
N ARG A 100 45.31 13.95 5.33
CA ARG A 100 46.75 14.28 5.39
C ARG A 100 47.29 14.90 4.09
N GLY A 101 46.43 15.15 3.10
CA GLY A 101 46.86 15.66 1.79
C GLY A 101 47.67 14.64 0.98
N GLY A 102 47.59 13.35 1.34
CA GLY A 102 48.21 12.24 0.60
C GLY A 102 47.39 11.91 -0.65
N TYR A 103 47.13 12.91 -1.49
CA TYR A 103 46.41 12.74 -2.74
C TYR A 103 47.36 12.19 -3.79
N ASP A 104 47.79 10.94 -3.62
CA ASP A 104 48.54 10.29 -4.70
C ASP A 104 48.29 8.77 -4.80
N ILE A 105 47.63 8.43 -5.92
CA ILE A 105 47.91 7.35 -6.89
C ILE A 105 46.68 6.51 -7.27
N ASN A 106 45.76 6.18 -6.35
CA ASN A 106 44.67 5.23 -6.64
C ASN A 106 43.26 5.83 -6.79
N ILE A 107 43.06 7.11 -6.51
CA ILE A 107 41.78 7.82 -6.69
C ILE A 107 41.98 8.83 -7.82
N LYS A 108 42.04 8.37 -9.07
CA LYS A 108 42.08 9.25 -10.26
C LYS A 108 40.79 9.05 -11.07
N GLY A 109 40.18 10.14 -11.52
CA GLY A 109 38.98 10.16 -12.36
C GLY A 109 37.75 10.80 -11.68
N THR A 110 36.56 10.55 -12.23
CA THR A 110 35.27 11.12 -11.84
C THR A 110 34.92 11.00 -10.35
N ILE A 111 35.55 10.10 -9.61
CA ILE A 111 35.35 9.91 -8.16
C ILE A 111 36.03 11.04 -7.35
N ALA A 112 37.15 11.57 -7.85
CA ALA A 112 37.81 12.74 -7.27
C ALA A 112 36.97 14.01 -7.45
N GLU A 113 36.42 14.19 -8.66
CA GLU A 113 35.59 15.35 -9.03
C GLU A 113 34.20 15.32 -8.36
N ASN A 114 33.66 14.13 -8.06
CA ASN A 114 32.38 13.97 -7.35
C ASN A 114 32.51 14.03 -5.82
N LEU A 115 33.68 14.38 -5.28
CA LEU A 115 33.87 14.48 -3.84
C LEU A 115 33.39 15.86 -3.37
N LEU A 116 32.19 15.92 -2.78
CA LEU A 116 31.55 17.16 -2.33
C LEU A 116 32.32 17.90 -1.19
N VAL A 117 33.30 17.25 -0.58
CA VAL A 117 34.10 17.80 0.52
C VAL A 117 35.48 18.14 -0.01
N ASP A 118 35.81 19.42 -0.01
CA ASP A 118 37.15 19.93 -0.31
C ASP A 118 38.04 19.76 0.93
N PHE A 119 38.84 18.68 0.94
CA PHE A 119 39.70 18.33 2.07
C PHE A 119 40.90 19.28 2.20
N ASP A 120 41.35 19.90 1.10
CA ASP A 120 42.45 20.86 1.11
C ASP A 120 42.00 22.16 1.75
N ARG A 121 40.81 22.66 1.39
CA ARG A 121 40.19 23.81 2.06
C ARG A 121 39.94 23.55 3.54
N LYS A 122 39.44 22.36 3.89
CA LYS A 122 39.16 21.99 5.29
C LYS A 122 40.42 21.86 6.14
N TRP A 123 41.52 21.38 5.56
CA TRP A 123 42.81 21.34 6.26
C TRP A 123 43.34 22.75 6.52
N VAL A 124 43.26 23.64 5.53
CA VAL A 124 43.63 25.05 5.69
C VAL A 124 42.75 25.75 6.74
N GLU A 125 41.42 25.59 6.68
CA GLU A 125 40.50 26.13 7.70
C GLU A 125 40.81 25.59 9.10
N GLN A 126 41.22 24.32 9.22
CA GLN A 126 41.63 23.73 10.50
C GLN A 126 42.98 24.25 11.00
N GLU A 127 43.98 24.45 10.14
CA GLU A 127 45.27 25.05 10.51
C GLU A 127 45.11 26.52 10.91
N PHE A 128 44.30 27.30 10.18
CA PHE A 128 43.98 28.68 10.53
C PHE A 128 43.17 28.79 11.84
N ALA A 129 42.34 27.79 12.16
CA ALA A 129 41.66 27.70 13.45
C ALA A 129 42.62 27.36 14.60
N ILE A 130 43.72 26.65 14.32
CA ILE A 130 44.77 26.33 15.31
C ILE A 130 45.72 27.51 15.54
N ASP A 131 46.01 28.32 14.51
CA ASP A 131 46.93 29.48 14.63
C ASP A 131 46.24 30.77 15.13
N SER A 132 44.90 30.77 15.22
CA SER A 132 44.12 31.90 15.75
C SER A 132 43.61 31.70 17.19
N SER A 133 43.95 30.60 17.86
CA SER A 133 43.57 30.39 19.27
C SER A 133 44.46 29.35 19.96
N PRO A 134 45.25 29.72 20.99
CA PRO A 134 45.85 28.71 21.85
C PRO A 134 44.75 28.18 22.79
N GLU A 135 44.68 26.86 22.94
CA GLU A 135 43.92 26.16 23.99
C GLU A 135 42.38 26.13 23.82
N SER A 136 41.84 25.14 23.11
CA SER A 136 40.42 24.77 23.24
C SER A 136 40.13 23.33 22.83
N ASN A 137 40.52 22.38 23.68
CA ASN A 137 39.94 21.05 23.66
C ASN A 137 39.25 20.67 24.99
N GLU A 138 39.03 21.63 25.91
CA GLU A 138 38.41 21.37 27.22
C GLU A 138 37.30 22.35 27.65
N THR A 139 36.92 23.36 26.85
CA THR A 139 35.97 24.43 27.28
C THR A 139 34.60 24.46 26.61
N ASP A 140 34.24 23.47 25.78
CA ASP A 140 32.89 23.44 25.15
C ASP A 140 31.76 23.09 26.13
N GLU A 141 32.07 22.52 27.30
CA GLU A 141 31.07 22.24 28.34
C GLU A 141 30.62 23.49 29.10
N GLU A 142 31.48 24.50 29.24
CA GLU A 142 31.16 25.74 29.97
C GLU A 142 30.20 26.64 29.18
N ASN A 143 30.38 26.72 27.84
CA ASN A 143 29.55 27.57 26.98
C ASN A 143 28.22 26.91 26.54
N ASN A 144 28.14 25.58 26.47
CA ASN A 144 26.94 24.87 26.03
C ASN A 144 26.62 23.65 26.93
N PRO A 145 26.16 23.86 28.18
CA PRO A 145 25.91 22.77 29.12
C PRO A 145 24.74 21.88 28.69
N TRP A 146 24.73 20.65 29.21
CA TRP A 146 23.58 19.76 29.11
C TRP A 146 22.45 20.24 30.01
N VAL A 147 21.26 20.41 29.44
CA VAL A 147 20.06 20.85 30.15
C VAL A 147 18.98 19.79 30.03
N GLU A 148 18.33 19.48 31.14
CA GLU A 148 17.13 18.63 31.15
C GLU A 148 15.91 19.48 30.79
N TYR A 149 15.19 19.08 29.75
CA TYR A 149 13.96 19.74 29.33
C TYR A 149 12.83 18.72 29.20
N ILE A 150 11.60 19.20 29.43
CA ILE A 150 10.39 18.40 29.26
C ILE A 150 9.87 18.60 27.83
N ASP A 151 9.98 17.55 27.04
CA ASP A 151 9.46 17.48 25.66
C ASP A 151 7.95 17.72 25.62
N GLU A 152 7.41 18.05 24.44
CA GLU A 152 5.98 18.31 24.17
C GLU A 152 5.08 17.18 24.67
N PHE A 153 5.64 15.96 24.72
CA PHE A 153 4.98 14.73 25.18
C PHE A 153 5.14 14.47 26.69
N GLY A 154 5.65 15.42 27.47
CA GLY A 154 5.83 15.30 28.92
C GLY A 154 6.98 14.39 29.35
N ARG A 155 7.93 14.07 28.46
CA ARG A 155 9.10 13.22 28.74
C ARG A 155 10.31 14.09 29.06
N THR A 156 11.09 13.73 30.06
CA THR A 156 12.37 14.39 30.34
C THR A 156 13.43 13.92 29.36
N ARG A 157 14.08 14.87 28.67
CA ARG A 157 15.19 14.62 27.74
C ARG A 157 16.36 15.53 28.08
N THR A 158 17.57 14.98 28.05
CA THR A 158 18.81 15.76 28.16
C THR A 158 19.26 16.20 26.77
N VAL A 159 19.35 17.52 26.56
CA VAL A 159 19.72 18.13 25.29
C VAL A 159 20.71 19.27 25.58
N ARG A 160 21.58 19.59 24.62
CA ARG A 160 22.47 20.75 24.73
C ARG A 160 21.65 22.04 24.73
N LYS A 161 22.12 23.08 25.43
CA LYS A 161 21.40 24.36 25.56
C LYS A 161 21.03 25.00 24.21
N VAL A 162 21.88 24.85 23.20
CA VAL A 162 21.63 25.38 21.83
C VAL A 162 20.55 24.61 21.07
N ASP A 163 20.36 23.34 21.39
CA ASP A 163 19.42 22.45 20.69
C ASP A 163 18.05 22.39 21.39
N LEU A 164 17.84 23.20 22.43
CA LEU A 164 16.54 23.36 23.08
C LEU A 164 15.52 23.92 22.06
N PRO A 165 14.29 23.40 22.05
CA PRO A 165 13.26 23.93 21.17
C PRO A 165 12.97 25.40 21.50
N ARG A 166 12.73 26.15 20.44
CA ARG A 166 12.63 27.62 20.44
C ARG A 166 11.59 28.18 21.41
N ASP A 167 10.53 27.42 21.66
CA ASP A 167 9.42 27.80 22.55
C ASP A 167 9.83 27.87 24.04
N ILE A 168 10.99 27.30 24.39
CA ILE A 168 11.46 27.15 25.78
C ILE A 168 12.62 28.11 26.08
N THR A 169 13.35 28.55 25.05
CA THR A 169 14.41 29.55 25.16
C THR A 169 13.79 30.96 25.07
N PRO A 170 13.87 31.80 26.13
CA PRO A 170 13.32 33.16 26.13
C PRO A 170 14.18 34.18 25.37
N GLU A 171 15.08 33.73 24.49
CA GLU A 171 15.84 34.62 23.62
C GLU A 171 14.91 35.14 22.51
N GLN A 172 14.29 36.28 22.79
CA GLN A 172 13.57 37.08 21.82
C GLN A 172 14.56 37.48 20.72
N GLU A 173 14.50 36.80 19.59
CA GLU A 173 14.90 37.42 18.33
C GLU A 173 14.06 38.70 18.19
N THR A 174 14.74 39.84 18.04
CA THR A 174 14.10 41.12 17.79
C THR A 174 13.28 40.97 16.51
N ILE A 175 11.97 40.80 16.69
CA ILE A 175 11.01 40.83 15.61
C ILE A 175 11.30 42.11 14.81
N PRO A 176 11.60 42.02 13.51
CA PRO A 176 11.94 43.21 12.73
C PRO A 176 10.82 44.23 12.87
N GLU A 177 11.15 45.46 13.27
CA GLU A 177 10.16 46.50 13.60
C GLU A 177 9.23 46.82 12.41
N ASN A 178 9.67 46.51 11.19
CA ASN A 178 8.95 46.73 9.93
C ASN A 178 8.32 45.43 9.39
N ILE A 179 7.54 44.72 10.20
CA ILE A 179 6.61 43.71 9.66
C ILE A 179 5.37 44.45 9.16
N ILE A 180 5.06 44.29 7.88
CA ILE A 180 3.83 44.81 7.28
C ILE A 180 2.68 43.95 7.78
N TYR A 181 1.87 44.48 8.71
CA TYR A 181 0.68 43.80 9.23
C TYR A 181 -0.57 44.18 8.42
N GLY A 182 -1.32 43.18 7.93
CA GLY A 182 -2.59 43.36 7.20
C GLY A 182 -2.82 42.28 6.14
N ASP A 183 -3.96 42.35 5.43
CA ASP A 183 -4.28 41.52 4.25
C ASP A 183 -3.48 41.98 3.00
N PHE A 184 -2.21 42.33 3.22
CA PHE A 184 -1.29 42.69 2.16
C PHE A 184 -0.54 41.44 1.76
N ILE A 185 -1.00 40.77 0.71
CA ILE A 185 -0.22 39.72 0.05
C ILE A 185 1.06 40.40 -0.45
N GLN A 186 2.23 40.02 0.08
CA GLN A 186 3.51 40.30 -0.57
C GLN A 186 3.44 39.65 -1.96
N THR A 187 2.96 40.41 -2.94
CA THR A 187 2.98 39.99 -4.33
C THR A 187 4.43 40.01 -4.74
N PHE A 188 5.02 38.83 -4.83
CA PHE A 188 6.33 38.64 -5.41
C PHE A 188 6.24 39.02 -6.88
N ASN A 189 6.42 40.31 -7.18
CA ASN A 189 6.45 40.84 -8.53
C ASN A 189 7.79 40.45 -9.14
N LEU A 190 7.82 39.27 -9.77
CA LEU A 190 8.94 38.87 -10.60
C LEU A 190 9.06 39.82 -11.79
N ASP A 191 10.23 40.43 -11.97
CA ASP A 191 10.52 41.27 -13.12
C ASP A 191 10.28 40.47 -14.41
N GLN A 192 9.58 41.07 -15.37
CA GLN A 192 9.24 40.43 -16.64
C GLN A 192 10.48 39.92 -17.38
N GLU A 193 11.60 40.63 -17.25
CA GLU A 193 12.90 40.23 -17.81
C GLU A 193 13.44 38.95 -17.15
N ARG A 194 13.22 38.77 -15.85
CA ARG A 194 13.65 37.58 -15.12
C ARG A 194 12.79 36.37 -15.50
N ILE A 195 11.49 36.59 -15.71
CA ILE A 195 10.56 35.57 -16.24
C ILE A 195 10.97 35.17 -17.66
N GLN A 196 11.26 36.14 -18.52
CA GLN A 196 11.72 35.89 -19.89
C GLN A 196 13.04 35.12 -19.89
N LYS A 197 13.99 35.50 -19.02
CA LYS A 197 15.27 34.80 -18.90
C LYS A 197 15.11 33.34 -18.46
N ILE A 198 14.19 33.06 -17.53
CA ILE A 198 13.87 31.67 -17.11
C ILE A 198 13.19 30.88 -18.24
N LEU A 199 12.35 31.53 -19.06
CA LEU A 199 11.72 30.87 -20.21
C LEU A 199 12.67 30.68 -21.40
N GLU A 200 13.64 31.58 -21.56
CA GLU A 200 14.57 31.64 -22.68
C GLU A 200 15.84 30.82 -22.40
N GLU A 201 16.21 30.64 -21.13
CA GLU A 201 17.12 29.58 -20.73
C GLU A 201 16.53 28.27 -21.25
N PRO A 202 17.15 27.64 -22.27
CA PRO A 202 16.71 26.33 -22.69
C PRO A 202 16.82 25.48 -21.45
N GLU A 203 15.73 24.80 -21.08
CA GLU A 203 15.84 23.69 -20.14
C GLU A 203 16.92 22.78 -20.73
N GLU A 204 18.15 22.91 -20.21
CA GLU A 204 19.17 21.89 -20.29
C GLU A 204 18.58 20.75 -19.49
N SER A 205 17.61 20.09 -20.13
CA SER A 205 17.17 18.77 -19.78
C SER A 205 18.42 17.93 -20.02
N LEU A 206 19.27 17.90 -19.02
CA LEU A 206 20.05 16.73 -18.72
C LEU A 206 19.01 15.62 -18.83
N GLU A 207 19.08 14.83 -19.91
CA GLU A 207 18.16 13.73 -20.22
C GLU A 207 18.37 12.60 -19.19
N ALA A 208 18.30 12.97 -17.91
CA ALA A 208 18.44 12.16 -16.73
C ALA A 208 17.10 11.48 -16.54
N PHE A 209 16.95 10.39 -17.27
CA PHE A 209 15.79 9.54 -17.16
C PHE A 209 15.73 8.88 -15.78
N TYR A 210 14.52 8.80 -15.22
CA TYR A 210 14.28 8.07 -13.98
C TYR A 210 14.76 6.61 -14.09
N ASP A 211 15.72 6.26 -13.23
CA ASP A 211 16.25 4.91 -13.06
C ASP A 211 15.64 4.28 -11.80
N SER A 212 14.69 3.37 -12.00
CA SER A 212 14.03 2.72 -10.88
C SER A 212 14.91 1.75 -10.10
N LYS A 213 16.13 1.43 -10.56
CA LYS A 213 17.04 0.61 -9.75
C LYS A 213 17.53 1.34 -8.50
N LYS A 214 17.46 2.68 -8.51
CA LYS A 214 17.88 3.53 -7.39
C LYS A 214 16.87 3.57 -6.23
N GLU A 215 15.60 3.20 -6.48
CA GLU A 215 14.54 3.23 -5.46
C GLU A 215 13.83 1.88 -5.32
N ILE A 216 13.77 1.36 -4.08
CA ILE A 216 13.22 0.03 -3.79
C ILE A 216 11.84 0.09 -3.11
N ARG A 217 11.40 1.27 -2.62
CA ARG A 217 10.19 1.39 -1.79
C ARG A 217 8.88 1.65 -2.54
N THR A 218 8.92 2.01 -3.82
CA THR A 218 7.78 2.65 -4.53
C THR A 218 7.21 1.85 -5.71
N LYS A 219 7.60 0.59 -5.90
CA LYS A 219 7.13 -0.20 -7.04
C LYS A 219 5.86 -1.00 -6.68
N GLY A 220 4.72 -0.55 -7.19
CA GLY A 220 3.45 -1.27 -7.11
C GLY A 220 3.33 -2.39 -8.15
N VAL A 221 2.17 -3.08 -8.14
CA VAL A 221 1.82 -4.06 -9.17
C VAL A 221 1.55 -3.31 -10.48
N GLY A 222 2.11 -3.79 -11.60
CA GLY A 222 2.00 -3.13 -12.91
C GLY A 222 3.07 -2.06 -13.16
N PHE A 223 4.12 -2.00 -12.34
CA PHE A 223 5.28 -1.15 -12.61
C PHE A 223 6.04 -1.61 -13.87
N TYR A 224 6.30 -0.69 -14.79
CA TYR A 224 7.07 -0.91 -16.02
C TYR A 224 8.25 0.07 -16.12
N GLN A 225 9.47 -0.45 -16.26
CA GLN A 225 10.67 0.37 -16.42
C GLN A 225 10.96 0.62 -17.90
N PHE A 226 11.01 1.88 -18.30
CA PHE A 226 11.46 2.27 -19.62
C PHE A 226 12.98 2.20 -19.77
N SER A 227 13.45 1.98 -20.99
CA SER A 227 14.86 2.05 -21.35
C SER A 227 15.44 3.44 -21.07
N GLU A 228 16.74 3.52 -20.81
CA GLU A 228 17.49 4.78 -20.70
C GLU A 228 17.78 5.38 -22.09
N ASP A 229 17.77 4.55 -23.15
CA ASP A 229 17.93 5.03 -24.52
C ASP A 229 16.68 5.80 -24.98
N VAL A 230 16.83 7.08 -25.35
CA VAL A 230 15.75 7.98 -25.78
C VAL A 230 14.85 7.34 -26.85
N GLN A 231 15.46 6.76 -27.88
CA GLN A 231 14.75 6.17 -29.03
C GLN A 231 13.95 4.92 -28.64
N LYS A 232 14.53 4.05 -27.79
CA LYS A 232 13.84 2.84 -27.32
C LYS A 232 12.71 3.20 -26.36
N ARG A 233 12.95 4.16 -25.46
CA ARG A 233 11.93 4.69 -24.56
C ARG A 233 10.75 5.29 -25.32
N LYS A 234 11.01 6.07 -26.37
CA LYS A 234 9.96 6.64 -27.22
C LYS A 234 9.09 5.55 -27.83
N LYS A 235 9.70 4.53 -28.46
CA LYS A 235 8.97 3.38 -29.02
C LYS A 235 8.17 2.61 -27.96
N GLN A 236 8.76 2.39 -26.78
CA GLN A 236 8.06 1.74 -25.67
C GLN A 236 6.85 2.54 -25.20
N ARG A 237 6.96 3.87 -25.16
CA ARG A 237 5.85 4.77 -24.79
C ARG A 237 4.75 4.75 -25.85
N GLU A 238 5.11 4.80 -27.12
CA GLU A 238 4.15 4.69 -28.24
C GLU A 238 3.38 3.35 -28.19
N ALA A 239 4.08 2.23 -27.99
CA ALA A 239 3.43 0.93 -27.84
C ALA A 239 2.47 0.86 -26.63
N LEU A 240 2.86 1.43 -25.49
CA LEU A 240 2.02 1.46 -24.29
C LEU A 240 0.77 2.34 -24.51
N GLU A 241 0.90 3.44 -25.25
CA GLU A 241 -0.20 4.31 -25.62
C GLU A 241 -1.21 3.61 -26.54
N GLU A 242 -0.73 2.80 -27.49
CA GLU A 242 -1.58 1.96 -28.34
C GLU A 242 -2.39 0.94 -27.52
N GLU A 243 -1.75 0.23 -26.57
CA GLU A 243 -2.44 -0.70 -25.68
C GLU A 243 -3.48 0.00 -24.80
N HIS A 244 -3.15 1.20 -24.30
CA HIS A 244 -4.08 2.01 -23.52
C HIS A 244 -5.31 2.37 -24.35
N ARG A 245 -5.11 2.84 -25.59
CA ARG A 245 -6.19 3.18 -26.52
C ARG A 245 -7.09 1.97 -26.82
N LEU A 246 -6.52 0.79 -27.03
CA LEU A 246 -7.30 -0.44 -27.24
C LEU A 246 -8.14 -0.80 -26.01
N THR A 247 -7.55 -0.67 -24.82
CA THR A 247 -8.24 -0.94 -23.55
C THR A 247 -9.37 0.05 -23.28
N GLU A 248 -9.17 1.32 -23.59
CA GLU A 248 -10.20 2.35 -23.50
C GLU A 248 -11.38 2.07 -24.44
N LEU A 249 -11.10 1.70 -25.69
CA LEU A 249 -12.14 1.30 -26.64
C LEU A 249 -12.94 0.09 -26.14
N MET A 250 -12.25 -0.91 -25.57
CA MET A 250 -12.92 -2.08 -24.98
C MET A 250 -13.81 -1.68 -23.80
N LYS A 251 -13.34 -0.80 -22.91
CA LYS A 251 -14.12 -0.28 -21.79
C LYS A 251 -15.37 0.47 -22.27
N GLN A 252 -15.21 1.36 -23.25
CA GLN A 252 -16.34 2.11 -23.83
C GLN A 252 -17.39 1.16 -24.45
N ASN A 253 -16.94 0.12 -25.17
CA ASN A 253 -17.85 -0.87 -25.74
C ASN A 253 -18.62 -1.66 -24.67
N LEU A 254 -17.94 -2.05 -23.58
CA LEU A 254 -18.56 -2.73 -22.44
C LEU A 254 -19.57 -1.83 -21.72
N GLU A 255 -19.23 -0.56 -21.52
CA GLU A 255 -20.12 0.43 -20.91
C GLU A 255 -21.38 0.65 -21.76
N GLN A 256 -21.23 0.81 -23.07
CA GLN A 256 -22.36 0.92 -23.98
C GLN A 256 -23.25 -0.34 -23.97
N ALA A 257 -22.66 -1.53 -23.90
CA ALA A 257 -23.40 -2.79 -23.79
C ALA A 257 -24.16 -2.89 -22.46
N TYR A 258 -23.53 -2.47 -21.36
CA TYR A 258 -24.13 -2.39 -20.04
C TYR A 258 -25.32 -1.42 -20.01
N ASP A 259 -25.16 -0.23 -20.58
CA ASP A 259 -26.22 0.78 -20.66
C ASP A 259 -27.41 0.30 -21.50
N LYS A 260 -27.14 -0.33 -22.65
CA LYS A 260 -28.19 -0.96 -23.47
C LYS A 260 -28.96 -2.03 -22.68
N ARG A 261 -28.25 -2.86 -21.90
CA ARG A 261 -28.87 -3.89 -21.04
C ARG A 261 -29.70 -3.24 -19.92
N LYS A 262 -29.18 -2.20 -19.28
CA LYS A 262 -29.86 -1.46 -18.21
C LYS A 262 -31.16 -0.83 -18.71
N ARG A 263 -31.12 -0.15 -19.87
CA ARG A 263 -32.32 0.42 -20.52
C ARG A 263 -33.39 -0.64 -20.79
N LYS A 264 -33.02 -1.79 -21.36
CA LYS A 264 -33.96 -2.91 -21.61
C LYS A 264 -34.58 -3.46 -20.31
N LEU A 265 -33.79 -3.57 -19.24
CA LEU A 265 -34.28 -4.00 -17.93
C LEU A 265 -35.25 -2.97 -17.33
N ASP A 266 -34.96 -1.68 -17.43
CA ASP A 266 -35.82 -0.62 -16.92
C ASP A 266 -37.14 -0.53 -17.68
N GLU A 267 -37.12 -0.71 -19.01
CA GLU A 267 -38.34 -0.84 -19.81
C GLU A 267 -39.17 -2.06 -19.39
N ARG A 268 -38.51 -3.21 -19.14
CA ARG A 268 -39.18 -4.42 -18.66
C ARG A 268 -39.79 -4.20 -17.28
N LYS A 269 -39.08 -3.55 -16.36
CA LYS A 269 -39.60 -3.17 -15.03
C LYS A 269 -40.85 -2.30 -15.16
N LYS A 270 -40.80 -1.23 -15.96
CA LYS A 270 -41.96 -0.36 -16.24
C LYS A 270 -43.16 -1.12 -16.80
N LYS A 271 -42.93 -2.09 -17.70
CA LYS A 271 -44.02 -2.95 -18.24
C LYS A 271 -44.62 -3.86 -17.16
N ILE A 272 -43.79 -4.43 -16.29
CA ILE A 272 -44.25 -5.26 -15.16
C ILE A 272 -45.05 -4.42 -14.17
N GLU A 273 -44.58 -3.22 -13.82
CA GLU A 273 -45.31 -2.28 -12.95
C GLU A 273 -46.68 -1.94 -13.54
N LYS A 274 -46.75 -1.56 -14.81
CA LYS A 274 -48.05 -1.30 -15.49
C LYS A 274 -48.99 -2.50 -15.43
N LYS A 275 -48.49 -3.72 -15.62
CA LYS A 275 -49.30 -4.94 -15.49
C LYS A 275 -49.75 -5.16 -14.04
N ARG A 276 -48.88 -4.93 -13.06
CA ARG A 276 -49.23 -5.01 -11.62
C ARG A 276 -50.33 -4.02 -11.26
N TYR A 277 -50.22 -2.76 -11.69
CA TYR A 277 -51.26 -1.75 -11.45
C TYR A 277 -52.61 -2.13 -12.07
N LYS A 278 -52.60 -2.66 -13.30
CA LYS A 278 -53.83 -3.17 -13.95
C LYS A 278 -54.44 -4.35 -13.18
N ASN A 279 -53.63 -5.34 -12.82
CA ASN A 279 -54.10 -6.51 -12.07
C ASN A 279 -54.64 -6.11 -10.69
N ILE A 280 -54.01 -5.16 -10.00
CA ILE A 280 -54.50 -4.62 -8.72
C ILE A 280 -55.84 -3.91 -8.91
N GLY A 281 -55.98 -3.10 -9.96
CA GLY A 281 -57.24 -2.44 -10.30
C GLY A 281 -58.37 -3.43 -10.62
N GLU A 282 -58.08 -4.47 -11.39
CA GLU A 282 -59.03 -5.54 -11.73
C GLU A 282 -59.42 -6.38 -10.48
N GLN A 283 -58.46 -6.72 -9.62
CA GLN A 283 -58.75 -7.40 -8.35
C GLN A 283 -59.60 -6.53 -7.42
N TRP A 284 -59.35 -5.23 -7.37
CA TRP A 284 -60.15 -4.28 -6.59
C TRP A 284 -61.58 -4.14 -7.14
N LEU A 285 -61.74 -4.03 -8.46
CA LEU A 285 -63.05 -4.02 -9.12
C LEU A 285 -63.84 -5.32 -8.88
N ASN A 286 -63.19 -6.46 -9.03
CA ASN A 286 -63.85 -7.76 -8.80
C ASN A 286 -64.27 -7.94 -7.34
N ASN A 287 -63.46 -7.49 -6.38
CA ASN A 287 -63.83 -7.55 -4.97
C ASN A 287 -64.96 -6.58 -4.61
N THR A 288 -65.00 -5.37 -5.16
CA THR A 288 -66.05 -4.39 -4.86
C THR A 288 -67.41 -4.74 -5.50
N ILE A 289 -67.39 -5.32 -6.70
CA ILE A 289 -68.61 -5.81 -7.36
C ILE A 289 -69.18 -7.02 -6.61
N ASN A 290 -68.32 -7.97 -6.21
CA ASN A 290 -68.76 -9.17 -5.49
C ASN A 290 -69.12 -8.92 -4.01
N SER A 291 -68.75 -7.79 -3.42
CA SER A 291 -69.12 -7.44 -2.04
C SER A 291 -70.45 -6.69 -1.92
N ASN A 292 -71.03 -6.23 -3.04
CA ASN A 292 -72.29 -5.47 -3.10
C ASN A 292 -73.47 -6.29 -3.65
N THR A 293 -73.28 -7.60 -3.84
CA THR A 293 -74.32 -8.59 -4.15
C THR A 293 -74.40 -9.59 -3.02
#